data_AF-A0A1G0JAA5-F1
#
_entry.id   AF-A0A1G0JAA5-F1
#
_cell.length_a   1.000
_cell.length_b   1.000
_cell.length_c   1.000
_cell.angle_alpha   90.00
_cell.angle_beta   90.00
_cell.angle_gamma   90.00
#
_symmetry.space_group_name_H-M   'P 1'
#
loop_
_entity.id
_entity.type
_entity.pdbx_description
1 polymer ?
#
loop_
_entity_poly.entity_id
_entity_poly.type
_entity_poly.pdbx_seq_one_letter_code
_entity_poly.pdbx_strand_id
1 'polypeptide(L)'
;MAHPFPDTVLSGLSDLFGVKMGIHFPRERWKDMERGISAAARELGFKDIQSCIRGLLTSTMSRTQLEILASHLTIGETYFFREPKSFEAIEQHVISNLIHNRSGKDQHLRIWSAGCATGEEPYSLAILLYQLIPNISDWNISILATDINPNFLKKAYEGIYSKWSFRGVPKWIMDKYFARTGDGHYQVHPHIKRLVTFNYLNLVEDVYPSLTNGTNAMDMILCRNVLMYFSTPRAKQVIENLRRALVDGGCLAVSSVEVSHILFTAFDPINFQDVTLYRKAEAYTKGSWYGIDLSSQTINTECHTSEAEPVIHPEMSLPAIEETILPADTMETETVRTETDIHEEVAVLYRQGRYPEAVDKLTGRLTELPQDARAMELMARALANQGQLAEAIRWCEKAIGNNKLDSAFYYLLATIQQECGQFDEAVTALKRALYLDPELVLAHFALGNLARLQGKSGDACRHFANTLALLDRYQPGDILPESEGMMAQRLREIIEAVNLGRVAA
;
A
#
# COMPACT_ATOMS: atom_id res chain seq x y z
N MET A 1 10.53 -24.11 31.05
CA MET A 1 9.63 -23.59 32.11
C MET A 1 8.25 -23.46 31.51
N ALA A 2 7.27 -24.13 32.12
CA ALA A 2 5.88 -24.09 31.66
C ALA A 2 5.32 -22.67 31.74
N HIS A 3 4.55 -22.27 30.73
CA HIS A 3 3.81 -21.02 30.69
C HIS A 3 2.55 -21.15 31.57
N PRO A 4 2.05 -20.07 32.19
CA PRO A 4 0.88 -20.12 33.08
C PRO A 4 -0.44 -20.37 32.34
N PHE A 5 -0.42 -20.40 31.00
CA PHE A 5 -1.58 -20.62 30.14
C PHE A 5 -1.45 -21.95 29.37
N PRO A 6 -2.57 -22.65 29.09
CA PRO A 6 -2.56 -23.82 28.21
C PRO A 6 -2.02 -23.50 26.82
N ASP A 7 -1.25 -24.42 26.23
CA ASP A 7 -0.69 -24.27 24.87
C ASP A 7 -1.77 -23.98 23.81
N THR A 8 -2.98 -24.52 23.98
CA THR A 8 -4.13 -24.27 23.08
C THR A 8 -4.58 -22.80 23.10
N VAL A 9 -4.52 -22.15 24.26
CA VAL A 9 -4.87 -20.73 24.43
C VAL A 9 -3.81 -19.85 23.76
N LEU A 10 -2.52 -20.15 23.98
CA LEU A 10 -1.43 -19.40 23.37
C LEU A 10 -1.37 -19.59 21.85
N SER A 11 -1.63 -20.79 21.35
CA SER A 11 -1.81 -21.04 19.93
C SER A 11 -2.96 -20.22 19.36
N GLY A 12 -4.14 -20.24 20.01
CA GLY A 12 -5.30 -19.46 19.55
C GLY A 12 -5.06 -17.95 19.53
N LEU A 13 -4.27 -17.41 20.47
CA LEU A 13 -3.84 -16.01 20.44
C LEU A 13 -2.89 -15.71 19.28
N SER A 14 -1.92 -16.60 19.03
CA SER A 14 -1.00 -16.47 17.90
C SER A 14 -1.77 -16.48 16.57
N ASP A 15 -2.77 -17.35 16.44
CA ASP A 15 -3.64 -17.39 15.26
C ASP A 15 -4.49 -16.12 15.14
N LEU A 16 -5.05 -15.62 16.24
CA LEU A 16 -5.80 -14.36 16.28
C LEU A 16 -4.93 -13.18 15.82
N PHE A 17 -3.71 -13.04 16.32
CA PHE A 17 -2.78 -11.99 15.90
C PHE A 17 -2.32 -12.19 14.45
N GLY A 18 -2.12 -13.44 14.01
CA GLY A 18 -1.85 -13.74 12.61
C GLY A 18 -2.99 -13.32 11.68
N VAL A 19 -4.24 -13.42 12.13
CA VAL A 19 -5.41 -12.96 11.36
C VAL A 19 -5.55 -11.45 11.38
N LYS A 20 -5.37 -10.81 12.53
CA LYS A 20 -5.70 -9.38 12.71
C LYS A 20 -4.54 -8.42 12.42
N MET A 21 -3.31 -8.87 12.63
CA MET A 21 -2.10 -8.05 12.52
C MET A 21 -1.05 -8.67 11.57
N GLY A 22 -1.27 -9.89 11.10
CA GLY A 22 -0.32 -10.68 10.33
C GLY A 22 0.76 -11.37 11.17
N ILE A 23 1.01 -10.89 12.39
CA ILE A 23 2.10 -11.36 13.24
C ILE A 23 1.83 -12.76 13.77
N HIS A 24 2.72 -13.70 13.43
CA HIS A 24 2.72 -15.05 13.95
C HIS A 24 3.77 -15.21 15.04
N PHE A 25 3.34 -15.72 16.20
CA PHE A 25 4.24 -16.09 17.30
C PHE A 25 4.42 -17.61 17.30
N PRO A 26 5.57 -18.13 16.84
CA PRO A 26 5.86 -19.55 16.98
C PRO A 26 6.06 -19.88 18.46
N ARG A 27 6.00 -21.17 18.81
CA ARG A 27 5.95 -21.65 20.20
C ARG A 27 7.08 -21.08 21.07
N GLU A 28 8.28 -21.01 20.51
CA GLU A 28 9.48 -20.47 21.15
C GLU A 28 9.37 -18.98 21.50
N ARG A 29 8.48 -18.23 20.84
CA ARG A 29 8.24 -16.80 21.06
C ARG A 29 6.99 -16.49 21.86
N TRP A 30 6.27 -17.48 22.39
CA TRP A 30 5.09 -17.22 23.23
C TRP A 30 5.40 -16.39 24.48
N LYS A 31 6.62 -16.47 25.03
CA LYS A 31 7.04 -15.59 26.14
C LYS A 31 7.07 -14.12 25.73
N ASP A 32 7.45 -13.82 24.50
CA ASP A 32 7.47 -12.44 23.99
C ASP A 32 6.03 -11.93 23.86
N MET A 33 5.16 -12.77 23.28
CA MET A 33 3.74 -12.51 23.13
C MET A 33 3.08 -12.23 24.50
N GLU A 34 3.29 -13.10 25.49
CA GLU A 34 2.76 -12.93 26.85
C GLU A 34 3.25 -11.64 27.50
N ARG A 35 4.54 -11.30 27.35
CA ARG A 35 5.09 -10.04 27.88
C ARG A 35 4.43 -8.82 27.23
N GLY A 36 4.24 -8.84 25.91
CA GLY A 36 3.58 -7.75 25.20
C GLY A 36 2.10 -7.61 25.58
N ILE A 37 1.35 -8.73 25.71
CA ILE A 37 -0.04 -8.70 26.19
C ILE A 37 -0.10 -8.15 27.62
N SER A 38 0.82 -8.57 28.49
CA SER A 38 0.91 -8.09 29.87
C SER A 38 1.11 -6.57 29.93
N ALA A 39 2.02 -6.05 29.09
CA ALA A 39 2.28 -4.62 28.99
C ALA A 39 1.06 -3.85 28.46
N ALA A 40 0.35 -4.40 27.48
CA ALA A 40 -0.85 -3.80 26.90
C ALA A 40 -2.09 -3.87 27.81
N ALA A 41 -2.17 -4.83 28.73
CA ALA A 41 -3.40 -5.18 29.45
C ALA A 41 -4.08 -3.98 30.14
N ARG A 42 -3.29 -3.12 30.79
CA ARG A 42 -3.84 -1.95 31.50
C ARG A 42 -4.40 -0.89 30.54
N GLU A 43 -3.70 -0.62 29.44
CA GLU A 43 -4.15 0.32 28.40
C GLU A 43 -5.40 -0.20 27.68
N LEU A 44 -5.52 -1.53 27.55
CA LEU A 44 -6.70 -2.20 27.02
C LEU A 44 -7.89 -2.23 28.00
N GLY A 45 -7.74 -1.72 29.22
CA GLY A 45 -8.78 -1.67 30.25
C GLY A 45 -8.95 -2.95 31.08
N PHE A 46 -8.00 -3.89 30.99
CA PHE A 46 -8.01 -5.12 31.78
C PHE A 46 -7.19 -4.99 33.07
N LYS A 47 -7.62 -5.72 34.11
CA LYS A 47 -6.97 -5.68 35.43
C LYS A 47 -5.70 -6.53 35.48
N ASP A 48 -5.66 -7.60 34.69
CA ASP A 48 -4.57 -8.56 34.63
C ASP A 48 -4.50 -9.24 33.26
N ILE A 49 -3.40 -9.96 33.01
CA ILE A 49 -3.18 -10.70 31.76
C ILE A 49 -4.23 -11.81 31.52
N GLN A 50 -4.77 -12.42 32.57
CA GLN A 50 -5.73 -13.53 32.48
C GLN A 50 -7.07 -13.04 31.90
N SER A 51 -7.59 -11.93 32.44
CA SER A 51 -8.78 -11.24 31.97
C SER A 51 -8.57 -10.64 30.57
N CYS A 52 -7.38 -10.11 30.29
CA CYS A 52 -7.01 -9.63 28.96
C CYS A 52 -7.06 -10.74 27.91
N ILE A 53 -6.37 -11.86 28.13
CA ILE A 53 -6.34 -12.99 27.19
C ILE A 53 -7.74 -13.53 26.94
N ARG A 54 -8.54 -13.69 28.01
CA ARG A 54 -9.93 -14.12 27.87
C ARG A 54 -10.72 -13.15 27.00
N GLY A 55 -10.64 -11.85 27.29
CA GLY A 55 -11.33 -10.80 26.53
C GLY A 55 -10.94 -10.79 25.05
N LEU A 56 -9.64 -10.91 24.74
CA LEU A 56 -9.13 -10.95 23.37
C LEU A 56 -9.66 -12.16 22.57
N LEU A 57 -9.83 -13.32 23.22
CA LEU A 57 -10.32 -14.53 22.56
C LEU A 57 -11.85 -14.58 22.43
N THR A 58 -12.60 -13.87 23.27
CA THR A 58 -14.08 -13.92 23.29
C THR A 58 -14.76 -12.78 22.57
N SER A 59 -14.04 -11.69 22.26
CA SER A 59 -14.63 -10.46 21.71
C SER A 59 -13.99 -10.08 20.39
N THR A 60 -14.75 -9.39 19.54
CA THR A 60 -14.19 -8.76 18.36
C THR A 60 -13.26 -7.63 18.78
N MET A 61 -12.03 -7.65 18.29
CA MET A 61 -11.06 -6.60 18.57
C MET A 61 -11.41 -5.34 17.79
N SER A 62 -11.56 -4.23 18.50
CA SER A 62 -11.62 -2.89 17.90
C SER A 62 -10.27 -2.47 17.33
N ARG A 63 -10.26 -1.47 16.44
CA ARG A 63 -8.99 -0.94 15.89
C ARG A 63 -8.08 -0.36 16.97
N THR A 64 -8.62 0.40 17.90
CA THR A 64 -7.84 0.98 19.01
C THR A 64 -7.14 -0.10 19.83
N GLN A 65 -7.81 -1.23 20.08
CA GLN A 65 -7.18 -2.36 20.77
C GLN A 65 -6.04 -2.97 19.92
N LEU A 66 -6.20 -3.06 18.60
CA LEU A 66 -5.13 -3.51 17.70
C LEU A 66 -3.92 -2.58 17.71
N GLU A 67 -4.14 -1.27 17.74
CA GLU A 67 -3.07 -0.27 17.79
C GLU A 67 -2.31 -0.27 19.12
N ILE A 68 -3.03 -0.42 20.24
CA ILE A 68 -2.41 -0.63 21.56
C ILE A 68 -1.58 -1.91 21.53
N LEU A 69 -2.12 -3.02 21.04
CA LEU A 69 -1.38 -4.27 20.95
C LEU A 69 -0.18 -4.18 19.99
N ALA A 70 -0.32 -3.50 18.85
CA ALA A 70 0.78 -3.25 17.93
C ALA A 70 1.93 -2.52 18.62
N SER A 71 1.60 -1.56 19.49
CA SER A 71 2.58 -0.78 20.26
C SER A 71 3.45 -1.63 21.19
N HIS A 72 2.94 -2.79 21.62
CA HIS A 72 3.60 -3.68 22.58
C HIS A 72 4.09 -5.00 21.98
N LEU A 73 3.54 -5.43 20.83
CA LEU A 73 3.82 -6.73 20.20
C LEU A 73 4.78 -6.65 19.00
N THR A 74 4.96 -5.47 18.41
CA THR A 74 5.86 -5.28 17.26
C THR A 74 7.29 -5.01 17.68
N ILE A 75 8.25 -5.36 16.82
CA ILE A 75 9.68 -5.10 17.02
C ILE A 75 10.09 -3.96 16.08
N GLY A 76 10.57 -2.85 16.66
CA GLY A 76 10.96 -1.64 15.93
C GLY A 76 12.46 -1.47 15.74
N GLU A 77 13.23 -2.56 15.70
CA GLU A 77 14.68 -2.47 15.51
C GLU A 77 14.98 -1.98 14.09
N THR A 78 15.54 -0.78 13.97
CA THR A 78 15.92 -0.17 12.69
C THR A 78 17.08 0.82 12.88
N TYR A 79 17.69 1.24 11.78
CA TYR A 79 18.77 2.24 11.74
C TYR A 79 18.95 2.80 10.33
N PHE A 80 19.57 3.97 10.26
CA PHE A 80 19.84 4.64 8.99
C PHE A 80 20.75 3.79 8.11
N PHE A 81 20.41 3.68 6.83
CA PHE A 81 21.12 2.88 5.82
C PHE A 81 21.33 1.41 6.25
N ARG A 82 20.32 0.82 6.90
CA ARG A 82 20.34 -0.59 7.33
C ARG A 82 20.55 -1.54 6.15
N GLU A 83 21.43 -2.52 6.34
CA GLU A 83 21.97 -3.41 5.30
C GLU A 83 22.54 -2.61 4.11
N PRO A 84 23.74 -2.01 4.26
CA PRO A 84 24.27 -1.04 3.29
C PRO A 84 24.35 -1.58 1.85
N LYS A 85 24.67 -2.87 1.68
CA LYS A 85 24.66 -3.53 0.36
C LYS A 85 23.29 -3.45 -0.34
N SER A 86 22.20 -3.48 0.42
CA SER A 86 20.84 -3.31 -0.12
C SER A 86 20.66 -1.90 -0.66
N PHE A 87 21.07 -0.87 0.09
CA PHE A 87 21.03 0.52 -0.37
C PHE A 87 21.95 0.78 -1.58
N GLU A 88 23.12 0.15 -1.63
CA GLU A 88 24.02 0.20 -2.80
C GLU A 88 23.34 -0.39 -4.06
N ALA A 89 22.68 -1.55 -3.93
CA ALA A 89 21.93 -2.17 -5.02
C ALA A 89 20.76 -1.29 -5.48
N ILE A 90 20.03 -0.71 -4.53
CA ILE A 90 18.90 0.20 -4.78
C ILE A 90 19.38 1.46 -5.53
N GLU A 91 20.46 2.08 -5.06
CA GLU A 91 21.09 3.24 -5.71
C GLU A 91 21.47 2.93 -7.15
N GLN A 92 22.24 1.86 -7.38
CA GLN A 92 22.87 1.58 -8.67
C GLN A 92 21.88 1.03 -9.71
N HIS A 93 20.96 0.14 -9.30
CA HIS A 93 20.13 -0.61 -10.26
C HIS A 93 18.70 -0.12 -10.35
N VAL A 94 18.18 0.56 -9.33
CA VAL A 94 16.78 1.00 -9.30
C VAL A 94 16.71 2.51 -9.47
N ILE A 95 17.20 3.25 -8.47
CA ILE A 95 17.04 4.71 -8.42
C ILE A 95 17.79 5.40 -9.55
N SER A 96 19.05 5.05 -9.82
CA SER A 96 19.83 5.68 -10.90
C SER A 96 19.20 5.47 -12.28
N ASN A 97 18.68 4.27 -12.54
CA ASN A 97 17.99 3.94 -13.79
C ASN A 97 16.67 4.70 -13.93
N LEU A 98 15.87 4.77 -12.86
CA LEU A 98 14.63 5.55 -12.84
C LEU A 98 14.90 7.04 -13.11
N ILE A 99 15.90 7.62 -12.43
CA ILE A 99 16.30 9.02 -12.62
C ILE A 99 16.73 9.26 -14.08
N HIS A 100 17.61 8.41 -14.62
CA HIS A 100 18.11 8.55 -15.98
C HIS A 100 17.00 8.50 -17.02
N ASN A 101 16.05 7.56 -16.89
CA ASN A 101 14.97 7.37 -17.86
C ASN A 101 13.93 8.50 -17.84
N ARG A 102 13.78 9.17 -16.69
CA ARG A 102 12.72 10.15 -16.45
C ARG A 102 13.18 11.62 -16.47
N SER A 103 14.47 11.87 -16.30
CA SER A 103 15.03 13.23 -16.31
C SER A 103 14.67 13.98 -17.59
N GLY A 104 14.10 15.18 -17.46
CA GLY A 104 13.68 16.03 -18.58
C GLY A 104 12.44 15.52 -19.35
N LYS A 105 11.75 14.50 -18.83
CA LYS A 105 10.51 13.95 -19.39
C LYS A 105 9.44 13.89 -18.30
N ASP A 106 9.30 12.74 -17.66
CA ASP A 106 8.32 12.45 -16.62
C ASP A 106 9.02 12.39 -15.25
N GLN A 107 9.35 13.55 -14.70
CA GLN A 107 10.17 13.70 -13.48
C GLN A 107 9.36 13.42 -12.20
N HIS A 108 8.65 12.31 -12.18
CA HIS A 108 7.87 11.83 -11.05
C HIS A 108 8.46 10.52 -10.50
N LEU A 109 8.42 10.34 -9.18
CA LEU A 109 8.93 9.15 -8.51
C LEU A 109 8.12 8.83 -7.25
N ARG A 110 7.57 7.61 -7.17
CA ARG A 110 6.82 7.10 -6.01
C ARG A 110 7.55 5.94 -5.36
N ILE A 111 7.88 6.10 -4.08
CA ILE A 111 8.55 5.07 -3.30
C ILE A 111 7.74 4.79 -2.03
N TRP A 112 7.61 3.53 -1.66
CA TRP A 112 6.93 3.13 -0.43
C TRP A 112 7.84 2.31 0.49
N SER A 113 8.09 2.80 1.70
CA SER A 113 8.65 2.01 2.81
C SER A 113 7.50 1.41 3.63
N ALA A 114 7.22 0.13 3.39
CA ALA A 114 6.17 -0.66 4.02
C ALA A 114 6.71 -1.38 5.28
N GLY A 115 6.24 -0.97 6.46
CA GLY A 115 6.80 -1.37 7.76
C GLY A 115 8.02 -0.53 8.14
N CYS A 116 7.85 0.80 8.09
CA CYS A 116 8.96 1.76 8.22
C CYS A 116 9.55 1.90 9.63
N ALA A 117 8.95 1.24 10.64
CA ALA A 117 9.30 1.37 12.04
C ALA A 117 9.43 2.84 12.44
N THR A 118 10.55 3.23 13.09
CA THR A 118 10.74 4.59 13.61
C THR A 118 11.25 5.61 12.58
N GLY A 119 11.19 5.29 11.28
CA GLY A 119 11.40 6.26 10.19
C GLY A 119 12.82 6.34 9.63
N GLU A 120 13.79 5.59 10.17
CA GLU A 120 15.16 5.60 9.67
C GLU A 120 15.28 5.16 8.19
N GLU A 121 14.51 4.14 7.76
CA GLU A 121 14.52 3.66 6.37
C GLU A 121 14.01 4.72 5.36
N PRO A 122 12.79 5.28 5.50
CA PRO A 122 12.31 6.28 4.55
C PRO A 122 13.15 7.56 4.54
N TYR A 123 13.74 7.95 5.67
CA TYR A 123 14.68 9.07 5.67
C TYR A 123 16.03 8.74 5.02
N SER A 124 16.48 7.49 5.08
CA SER A 124 17.67 7.05 4.33
C SER A 124 17.43 7.15 2.82
N LEU A 125 16.24 6.76 2.35
CA LEU A 125 15.82 6.94 0.96
C LEU A 125 15.73 8.42 0.57
N ALA A 126 15.13 9.25 1.44
CA ALA A 126 15.03 10.68 1.19
C ALA A 126 16.41 11.35 1.03
N ILE A 127 17.38 10.97 1.90
CA ILE A 127 18.76 11.44 1.80
C ILE A 127 19.42 10.94 0.51
N LEU A 128 19.24 9.67 0.16
CA LEU A 128 19.78 9.08 -1.08
C LEU A 128 19.26 9.81 -2.33
N LEU A 129 17.95 10.02 -2.44
CA LEU A 129 17.36 10.77 -3.55
C LEU A 129 17.88 12.20 -3.61
N TYR A 130 18.00 12.87 -2.46
CA TYR A 130 18.53 14.23 -2.37
C TYR A 130 20.00 14.31 -2.81
N GLN A 131 20.77 13.23 -2.69
CA GLN A 131 22.16 13.15 -3.19
C GLN A 131 22.22 12.89 -4.69
N LEU A 132 21.32 12.04 -5.21
CA LEU A 132 21.38 11.56 -6.59
C LEU A 132 20.66 12.46 -7.60
N ILE A 133 19.65 13.23 -7.18
CA ILE A 133 18.83 14.05 -8.09
C ILE A 133 19.31 15.51 -8.04
N PRO A 134 19.99 16.00 -9.09
CA PRO A 134 20.26 17.42 -9.23
C PRO A 134 18.95 18.19 -9.34
N ASN A 135 18.83 19.33 -8.66
CA ASN A 135 17.61 20.14 -8.62
C ASN A 135 16.36 19.32 -8.29
N ILE A 136 16.39 18.58 -7.18
CA ILE A 136 15.26 17.76 -6.69
C ILE A 136 13.90 18.49 -6.62
N SER A 137 13.89 19.83 -6.63
CA SER A 137 12.65 20.63 -6.67
C SER A 137 11.93 20.56 -8.02
N ASP A 138 12.61 20.17 -9.09
CA ASP A 138 12.03 19.96 -10.43
C ASP A 138 11.35 18.57 -10.53
N TRP A 139 11.51 17.73 -9.50
CA TRP A 139 10.93 16.39 -9.44
C TRP A 139 9.73 16.35 -8.51
N ASN A 140 8.67 15.68 -8.95
CA ASN A 140 7.57 15.29 -8.08
C ASN A 140 7.89 13.96 -7.38
N ILE A 141 8.44 14.02 -6.18
CA ILE A 141 8.85 12.84 -5.40
C ILE A 141 7.91 12.64 -4.23
N SER A 142 7.39 11.43 -4.10
CA SER A 142 6.66 10.98 -2.91
C SER A 142 7.33 9.75 -2.29
N ILE A 143 7.69 9.85 -1.01
CA ILE A 143 8.07 8.69 -0.20
C ILE A 143 6.95 8.44 0.80
N LEU A 144 6.11 7.45 0.54
CA LEU A 144 5.14 6.95 1.50
C LEU A 144 5.85 6.04 2.51
N ALA A 145 5.60 6.24 3.79
CA ALA A 145 6.13 5.41 4.86
C ALA A 145 4.98 4.94 5.73
N THR A 146 4.78 3.62 5.84
CA THR A 146 3.66 3.06 6.61
C THR A 146 4.12 2.09 7.68
N ASP A 147 3.40 2.06 8.80
CA ASP A 147 3.59 1.06 9.85
C ASP A 147 2.27 0.78 10.59
N ILE A 148 2.20 -0.36 11.28
CA ILE A 148 1.07 -0.75 12.15
C ILE A 148 1.27 -0.23 13.58
N ASN A 149 2.47 0.20 13.97
CA ASN A 149 2.74 0.70 15.31
C ASN A 149 2.61 2.24 15.36
N PRO A 150 1.58 2.79 16.04
CA PRO A 150 1.38 4.24 16.11
C PRO A 150 2.51 4.96 16.86
N ASN A 151 3.14 4.32 17.85
CA ASN A 151 4.26 4.92 18.59
C ASN A 151 5.51 5.04 17.70
N PHE A 152 5.72 4.09 16.79
CA PHE A 152 6.81 4.17 15.83
C PHE A 152 6.58 5.30 14.83
N LEU A 153 5.37 5.43 14.29
CA LEU A 153 5.00 6.52 13.39
C LEU A 153 5.13 7.89 14.06
N LYS A 154 4.75 8.02 15.34
CA LYS A 154 4.94 9.26 16.09
C LYS A 154 6.41 9.66 16.16
N LYS A 155 7.29 8.73 16.55
CA LYS A 155 8.74 8.99 16.58
C LYS A 155 9.30 9.31 15.19
N ALA A 156 8.83 8.61 14.16
CA ALA A 156 9.20 8.87 12.77
C ALA A 156 8.81 10.29 12.33
N TYR A 157 7.60 10.72 12.69
CA TYR A 157 7.09 12.06 12.42
C TYR A 157 7.91 13.14 13.13
N GLU A 158 8.29 12.93 14.40
CA GLU A 158 9.18 13.83 15.15
C GLU A 158 10.56 13.92 14.47
N GLY A 159 11.08 12.79 13.99
CA GLY A 159 12.34 12.70 13.26
C GLY A 159 13.55 13.02 14.13
N ILE A 160 13.48 12.68 15.43
CA ILE A 160 14.53 12.89 16.42
C ILE A 160 15.10 11.54 16.84
N TYR A 161 16.41 11.38 16.69
CA TYR A 161 17.10 10.10 16.81
C TYR A 161 18.28 10.18 17.76
N SER A 162 18.52 9.10 18.51
CA SER A 162 19.71 8.96 19.34
C SER A 162 20.91 8.58 18.47
N LYS A 163 22.11 8.68 19.03
CA LYS A 163 23.34 8.27 18.34
C LYS A 163 23.31 6.81 17.87
N TRP A 164 22.55 5.94 18.54
CA TRP A 164 22.44 4.52 18.19
C TRP A 164 21.83 4.28 16.80
N SER A 165 20.88 5.12 16.36
CA SER A 165 20.26 5.01 15.02
C SER A 165 21.26 5.26 13.88
N PHE A 166 22.45 5.80 14.15
CA PHE A 166 23.49 6.12 13.17
C PHE A 166 24.65 5.12 13.15
N ARG A 167 24.47 3.93 13.75
CA ARG A 167 25.49 2.88 13.72
C ARG A 167 25.81 2.49 12.27
N GLY A 168 27.07 2.63 11.88
CA GLY A 168 27.52 2.39 10.49
C GLY A 168 27.28 3.54 9.51
N VAL A 169 26.73 4.68 9.96
CA VAL A 169 26.51 5.86 9.11
C VAL A 169 27.74 6.77 9.12
N PRO A 170 28.26 7.18 7.95
CA PRO A 170 29.34 8.16 7.88
C PRO A 170 28.97 9.49 8.54
N LYS A 171 29.91 10.07 9.30
CA LYS A 171 29.70 11.31 10.05
C LYS A 171 29.23 12.48 9.16
N TRP A 172 29.73 12.58 7.93
CA TRP A 172 29.36 13.65 7.01
C TRP A 172 27.87 13.65 6.65
N ILE A 173 27.20 12.48 6.67
CA ILE A 173 25.73 12.40 6.49
C ILE A 173 25.04 13.03 7.69
N MET A 174 25.50 12.71 8.90
CA MET A 174 24.95 13.30 10.12
C MET A 174 25.12 14.82 10.13
N ASP A 175 26.32 15.31 9.84
CA ASP A 175 26.65 16.74 9.86
C ASP A 175 25.88 17.53 8.78
N LYS A 176 25.48 16.90 7.67
CA LYS A 176 24.81 17.56 6.54
C LYS A 176 23.28 17.49 6.59
N TYR A 177 22.71 16.41 7.11
CA TYR A 177 21.26 16.14 7.03
C TYR A 177 20.53 16.19 8.38
N PHE A 178 21.26 16.44 9.47
CA PHE A 178 20.70 16.46 10.83
C PHE A 178 21.20 17.66 11.63
N ALA A 179 20.30 18.23 12.42
CA ALA A 179 20.63 19.22 13.45
C ALA A 179 20.77 18.54 14.81
N ARG A 180 21.86 18.83 15.53
CA ARG A 180 22.03 18.34 16.91
C ARG A 180 21.12 19.12 17.86
N THR A 181 20.35 18.42 18.67
CA THR A 181 19.46 19.00 19.69
C THR A 181 20.22 19.24 21.01
N GLY A 182 19.66 20.06 21.91
CA GLY A 182 20.30 20.42 23.17
C GLY A 182 20.55 19.25 24.14
N ASP A 183 19.77 18.18 24.02
CA ASP A 183 19.87 16.94 24.78
C ASP A 183 20.76 15.86 24.12
N GLY A 184 21.43 16.20 23.01
CA GLY A 184 22.39 15.32 22.34
C GLY A 184 21.78 14.33 21.34
N HIS A 185 20.49 14.44 21.04
CA HIS A 185 19.84 13.77 19.91
C HIS A 185 20.12 14.51 18.58
N TYR A 186 19.63 13.93 17.49
CA TYR A 186 19.77 14.45 16.13
C TYR A 186 18.41 14.52 15.46
N GLN A 187 18.03 15.71 15.01
CA GLN A 187 16.78 15.95 14.31
C GLN A 187 17.01 16.03 12.81
N VAL A 188 16.23 15.30 12.02
CA VAL A 188 16.27 15.35 10.55
C VAL A 188 15.96 16.76 10.07
N HIS A 189 16.73 17.29 9.12
CA HIS A 189 16.48 18.61 8.57
C HIS A 189 15.12 18.73 7.88
N PRO A 190 14.43 19.89 7.99
CA PRO A 190 13.09 20.07 7.42
C PRO A 190 12.96 19.77 5.93
N HIS A 191 14.00 20.06 5.13
CA HIS A 191 13.96 19.80 3.69
C HIS A 191 13.97 18.31 3.33
N ILE A 192 14.62 17.46 4.15
CA ILE A 192 14.52 16.01 4.02
C ILE A 192 13.17 15.52 4.56
N LYS A 193 12.71 16.06 5.69
CA LYS A 193 11.41 15.67 6.28
C LYS A 193 10.24 15.85 5.32
N ARG A 194 10.28 16.88 4.46
CA ARG A 194 9.20 17.17 3.50
C ARG A 194 9.06 16.12 2.38
N LEU A 195 10.08 15.31 2.11
CA LEU A 195 10.02 14.26 1.08
C LEU A 195 9.26 13.01 1.55
N VAL A 196 9.02 12.88 2.85
CA VAL A 196 8.43 11.68 3.46
C VAL A 196 7.06 11.98 4.05
N THR A 197 6.07 11.15 3.71
CA THR A 197 4.73 11.16 4.29
C THR A 197 4.52 9.88 5.09
N PHE A 198 4.18 10.03 6.38
CA PHE A 198 3.94 8.91 7.29
C PHE A 198 2.45 8.65 7.46
N ASN A 199 2.03 7.43 7.11
CA ASN A 199 0.67 6.96 7.30
C ASN A 199 0.67 5.68 8.11
N TYR A 200 -0.48 5.31 8.65
CA TYR A 200 -0.65 3.99 9.24
C TYR A 200 -1.27 3.06 8.22
N LEU A 201 -0.77 1.85 8.17
CA LEU A 201 -1.32 0.80 7.33
C LEU A 201 -1.02 -0.55 7.97
N ASN A 202 -2.04 -1.39 8.07
CA ASN A 202 -1.87 -2.79 8.40
C ASN A 202 -1.77 -3.59 7.10
N LEU A 203 -0.61 -4.18 6.82
CA LEU A 203 -0.34 -4.86 5.55
C LEU A 203 -1.24 -6.09 5.31
N VAL A 204 -1.89 -6.66 6.33
CA VAL A 204 -2.80 -7.80 6.10
C VAL A 204 -4.23 -7.41 5.72
N GLU A 205 -4.54 -6.12 5.71
CA GLU A 205 -5.84 -5.61 5.29
C GLU A 205 -5.93 -5.47 3.77
N ASP A 206 -7.13 -5.66 3.23
CA ASP A 206 -7.41 -5.54 1.80
C ASP A 206 -7.90 -4.11 1.47
N VAL A 207 -7.10 -3.12 1.83
CA VAL A 207 -7.37 -1.68 1.61
C VAL A 207 -6.34 -1.05 0.66
N TYR A 208 -5.47 -1.85 0.07
CA TYR A 208 -4.41 -1.40 -0.83
C TYR A 208 -4.12 -2.44 -1.93
N PRO A 209 -3.65 -2.01 -3.11
CA PRO A 209 -3.34 -0.62 -3.49
C PRO A 209 -4.57 0.27 -3.69
N SER A 210 -4.40 1.56 -3.39
CA SER A 210 -5.47 2.56 -3.41
C SER A 210 -4.88 3.96 -3.67
N LEU A 211 -5.58 4.77 -4.46
CA LEU A 211 -5.23 6.17 -4.70
C LEU A 211 -5.35 7.00 -3.42
N THR A 212 -6.38 6.73 -2.64
CA THR A 212 -6.74 7.49 -1.45
C THR A 212 -5.75 7.39 -0.31
N ASN A 213 -5.14 6.22 -0.14
CA ASN A 213 -4.05 6.04 0.81
C ASN A 213 -2.67 6.16 0.15
N GLY A 214 -2.62 6.51 -1.14
CA GLY A 214 -1.41 6.78 -1.90
C GLY A 214 -0.56 5.54 -2.20
N THR A 215 -1.07 4.32 -2.03
CA THR A 215 -0.33 3.06 -2.18
C THR A 215 -0.32 2.50 -3.60
N ASN A 216 -0.88 3.22 -4.57
CA ASN A 216 -0.93 2.79 -5.97
C ASN A 216 0.30 3.23 -6.78
N ALA A 217 0.49 2.55 -7.92
CA ALA A 217 1.46 2.90 -8.96
C ALA A 217 2.88 3.21 -8.45
N MET A 218 3.38 2.40 -7.51
CA MET A 218 4.72 2.56 -6.94
C MET A 218 5.81 2.18 -7.94
N ASP A 219 6.82 3.02 -8.07
CA ASP A 219 8.04 2.68 -8.81
C ASP A 219 8.90 1.72 -8.01
N MET A 220 8.91 1.91 -6.69
CA MET A 220 9.65 1.07 -5.77
C MET A 220 8.91 0.89 -4.45
N ILE A 221 8.97 -0.33 -3.92
CA ILE A 221 8.52 -0.66 -2.57
C ILE A 221 9.68 -1.30 -1.81
N LEU A 222 9.94 -0.84 -0.59
CA LEU A 222 10.77 -1.53 0.39
C LEU A 222 9.84 -2.16 1.43
N CYS A 223 9.94 -3.48 1.62
CA CYS A 223 9.23 -4.21 2.67
C CYS A 223 10.24 -5.13 3.35
N ARG A 224 11.07 -4.55 4.23
CA ARG A 224 12.31 -5.15 4.74
C ARG A 224 12.22 -5.44 6.22
N ASN A 225 12.55 -6.67 6.61
CA ASN A 225 12.45 -7.17 7.99
C ASN A 225 11.02 -7.09 8.55
N VAL A 226 10.01 -7.38 7.73
CA VAL A 226 8.58 -7.32 8.06
C VAL A 226 7.90 -8.66 7.80
N LEU A 227 8.04 -9.20 6.59
CA LEU A 227 7.40 -10.44 6.14
C LEU A 227 7.85 -11.65 6.97
N MET A 228 9.06 -11.60 7.55
CA MET A 228 9.56 -12.64 8.46
C MET A 228 8.69 -12.85 9.71
N TYR A 229 7.85 -11.89 10.08
CA TYR A 229 6.92 -12.03 11.20
C TYR A 229 5.56 -12.61 10.79
N PHE A 230 5.30 -12.75 9.49
CA PHE A 230 3.99 -13.20 9.01
C PHE A 230 3.92 -14.72 8.89
N SER A 231 2.71 -15.26 9.07
CA SER A 231 2.45 -16.63 8.64
C SER A 231 2.56 -16.73 7.12
N THR A 232 2.96 -17.89 6.60
CA THR A 232 3.14 -18.10 5.15
C THR A 232 1.92 -17.66 4.32
N PRO A 233 0.66 -17.98 4.70
CA PRO A 233 -0.51 -17.51 3.95
C PRO A 233 -0.65 -15.98 3.92
N ARG A 234 -0.35 -15.31 5.05
CA ARG A 234 -0.41 -13.85 5.15
C ARG A 234 0.72 -13.18 4.37
N ALA A 235 1.94 -13.72 4.43
CA ALA A 235 3.05 -13.23 3.64
C ALA A 235 2.73 -13.29 2.14
N LYS A 236 2.16 -14.40 1.65
CA LYS A 236 1.71 -14.52 0.23
C LYS A 236 0.67 -13.45 -0.14
N GLN A 237 -0.34 -13.24 0.70
CA GLN A 237 -1.37 -12.22 0.48
C GLN A 237 -0.74 -10.82 0.40
N VAL A 238 0.14 -10.48 1.34
CA VAL A 238 0.81 -9.18 1.38
C VAL A 238 1.69 -8.99 0.16
N ILE A 239 2.50 -9.98 -0.21
CA ILE A 239 3.36 -9.92 -1.40
C ILE A 239 2.54 -9.67 -2.67
N GLU A 240 1.39 -10.32 -2.81
CA GLU A 240 0.50 -10.08 -3.95
C GLU A 240 -0.07 -8.66 -3.94
N ASN A 241 -0.49 -8.14 -2.78
CA ASN A 241 -0.94 -6.74 -2.68
C ASN A 241 0.18 -5.74 -3.01
N LEU A 242 1.40 -5.97 -2.55
CA LEU A 242 2.57 -5.16 -2.91
C LEU A 242 2.91 -5.25 -4.40
N ARG A 243 2.76 -6.43 -5.02
CA ARG A 243 2.91 -6.61 -6.47
C ARG A 243 1.86 -5.81 -7.25
N ARG A 244 0.60 -5.82 -6.78
CA ARG A 244 -0.49 -5.02 -7.39
C ARG A 244 -0.22 -3.51 -7.25
N ALA A 245 0.41 -3.11 -6.16
CA ALA A 245 0.79 -1.72 -5.88
C ALA A 245 1.92 -1.18 -6.77
N LEU A 246 2.80 -2.03 -7.30
CA LEU A 246 3.87 -1.63 -8.21
C LEU A 246 3.37 -1.32 -9.62
N VAL A 247 3.97 -0.34 -10.30
CA VAL A 247 3.88 -0.23 -11.76
C VAL A 247 4.59 -1.39 -12.43
N ASP A 248 4.25 -1.66 -13.69
CA ASP A 248 5.00 -2.61 -14.51
C ASP A 248 6.47 -2.20 -14.62
N GLY A 249 7.38 -3.15 -14.43
CA GLY A 249 8.82 -2.88 -14.31
C GLY A 249 9.25 -2.30 -12.95
N GLY A 250 8.32 -1.98 -12.04
CA GLY A 250 8.61 -1.50 -10.69
C GLY A 250 9.32 -2.55 -9.82
N CYS A 251 9.98 -2.10 -8.74
CA CYS A 251 10.87 -2.93 -7.92
C CYS A 251 10.39 -3.09 -6.47
N LEU A 252 10.37 -4.33 -5.98
CA LEU A 252 10.22 -4.68 -4.56
C LEU A 252 11.59 -5.05 -3.97
N ALA A 253 12.00 -4.38 -2.90
CA ALA A 253 13.16 -4.72 -2.10
C ALA A 253 12.73 -5.33 -0.77
N VAL A 254 13.27 -6.50 -0.44
CA VAL A 254 13.08 -7.19 0.85
C VAL A 254 14.42 -7.42 1.53
N SER A 255 14.42 -7.78 2.82
CA SER A 255 15.68 -8.12 3.49
C SER A 255 16.25 -9.43 2.94
N SER A 256 17.57 -9.59 3.01
CA SER A 256 18.26 -10.83 2.59
C SER A 256 17.76 -12.07 3.32
N VAL A 257 17.22 -11.92 4.54
CA VAL A 257 16.64 -13.03 5.32
C VAL A 257 15.20 -13.38 4.93
N GLU A 258 14.58 -12.61 4.04
CA GLU A 258 13.20 -12.78 3.59
C GLU A 258 13.11 -13.29 2.14
N VAL A 259 14.24 -13.38 1.44
CA VAL A 259 14.35 -13.91 0.07
C VAL A 259 13.75 -15.31 0.01
N SER A 260 12.84 -15.55 -0.94
CA SER A 260 12.15 -16.83 -1.08
C SER A 260 11.71 -17.11 -2.51
N HIS A 261 12.23 -18.19 -3.10
CA HIS A 261 11.81 -18.63 -4.44
C HIS A 261 10.35 -19.08 -4.52
N ILE A 262 9.70 -19.36 -3.37
CA ILE A 262 8.30 -19.81 -3.33
C ILE A 262 7.34 -18.64 -3.16
N LEU A 263 7.72 -17.63 -2.37
CA LEU A 263 6.84 -16.50 -2.08
C LEU A 263 6.85 -15.45 -3.20
N PHE A 264 7.97 -15.31 -3.92
CA PHE A 264 8.15 -14.26 -4.94
C PHE A 264 8.13 -14.80 -6.37
N THR A 265 7.40 -15.91 -6.64
CA THR A 265 7.32 -16.53 -7.98
C THR A 265 6.72 -15.62 -9.05
N ALA A 266 5.92 -14.64 -8.66
CA ALA A 266 5.31 -13.66 -9.57
C ALA A 266 6.23 -12.46 -9.90
N PHE A 267 7.50 -12.52 -9.51
CA PHE A 267 8.50 -11.48 -9.76
C PHE A 267 9.73 -12.04 -10.47
N ASP A 268 10.39 -11.19 -11.25
CA ASP A 268 11.71 -11.46 -11.80
C ASP A 268 12.78 -11.08 -10.77
N PRO A 269 13.63 -12.00 -10.29
CA PRO A 269 14.70 -11.65 -9.36
C PRO A 269 15.83 -10.89 -10.08
N ILE A 270 16.24 -9.76 -9.51
CA ILE A 270 17.45 -9.01 -9.87
C ILE A 270 18.49 -9.28 -8.79
N ASN A 271 19.54 -10.03 -9.13
CA ASN A 271 20.60 -10.36 -8.20
C ASN A 271 21.77 -9.39 -8.34
N PHE A 272 22.21 -8.83 -7.23
CA PHE A 272 23.40 -7.98 -7.14
C PHE A 272 24.24 -8.41 -5.94
N GLN A 273 25.37 -9.06 -6.21
CA GLN A 273 26.20 -9.69 -5.17
C GLN A 273 25.35 -10.60 -4.27
N ASP A 274 25.24 -10.28 -2.97
CA ASP A 274 24.48 -11.02 -1.96
C ASP A 274 23.06 -10.43 -1.73
N VAL A 275 22.59 -9.56 -2.60
CA VAL A 275 21.29 -8.89 -2.51
C VAL A 275 20.40 -9.34 -3.67
N THR A 276 19.16 -9.70 -3.35
CA THR A 276 18.12 -9.97 -4.34
C THR A 276 17.03 -8.92 -4.23
N LEU A 277 16.79 -8.22 -5.33
CA LEU A 277 15.62 -7.36 -5.54
C LEU A 277 14.62 -8.09 -6.45
N TYR A 278 13.37 -7.67 -6.46
CA TYR A 278 12.30 -8.32 -7.21
C TYR A 278 11.60 -7.33 -8.13
N ARG A 279 11.64 -7.55 -9.44
CA ARG A 279 10.98 -6.69 -10.42
C ARG A 279 9.63 -7.27 -10.83
N LYS A 280 8.60 -6.43 -10.89
CA LYS A 280 7.31 -6.81 -11.46
C LYS A 280 7.46 -6.95 -12.98
N ALA A 281 7.13 -8.12 -13.51
CA ALA A 281 7.13 -8.36 -14.95
C ALA A 281 6.17 -7.38 -15.64
N GLU A 282 6.57 -6.86 -16.80
CA GLU A 282 5.68 -6.06 -17.63
C GLU A 282 4.50 -6.92 -18.07
N ALA A 283 3.28 -6.39 -17.98
CA ALA A 283 2.14 -7.06 -18.58
C ALA A 283 2.42 -7.18 -20.08
N TYR A 284 2.35 -8.40 -20.62
CA TYR A 284 2.49 -8.66 -22.05
C TYR A 284 1.41 -7.84 -22.79
N THR A 285 1.77 -6.66 -23.30
CA THR A 285 0.88 -5.91 -24.18
C THR A 285 0.77 -6.71 -25.48
N LYS A 286 -0.34 -7.42 -25.66
CA LYS A 286 -0.73 -7.95 -26.97
C LYS A 286 -0.92 -6.76 -27.92
N GLY A 287 0.12 -6.42 -28.67
CA GLY A 287 0.08 -5.30 -29.61
C GLY A 287 1.37 -5.10 -30.40
N SER A 288 1.68 -6.04 -31.29
CA SER A 288 2.29 -5.82 -32.63
C SER A 288 2.86 -7.14 -33.15
N TRP A 289 1.99 -8.04 -33.62
CA TRP A 289 2.41 -9.03 -34.60
C TRP A 289 2.47 -8.33 -35.95
N TYR A 290 3.61 -7.73 -36.27
CA TYR A 290 4.01 -7.47 -37.64
C TYR A 290 5.46 -7.94 -37.82
N GLY A 291 5.60 -9.05 -38.54
CA GLY A 291 6.81 -9.39 -39.30
C GLY A 291 7.98 -9.97 -38.51
N ILE A 292 7.91 -11.25 -38.13
CA ILE A 292 9.10 -12.10 -38.20
C ILE A 292 8.81 -13.20 -39.21
N ASP A 293 9.42 -13.03 -40.38
CA ASP A 293 9.57 -14.05 -41.41
C ASP A 293 10.41 -15.19 -40.83
N LEU A 294 9.77 -16.31 -40.50
CA LEU A 294 10.43 -17.57 -40.16
C LEU A 294 10.86 -18.24 -41.46
N SER A 295 11.84 -17.64 -42.14
CA SER A 295 12.61 -18.33 -43.16
C SER A 295 14.10 -18.10 -42.92
N SER A 296 14.82 -19.23 -42.94
CA SER A 296 16.28 -19.39 -42.83
C SER A 296 16.91 -19.21 -41.43
N GLN A 297 17.18 -20.34 -40.77
CA GLN A 297 18.56 -20.82 -40.62
C GLN A 297 18.58 -22.24 -40.04
N THR A 298 18.82 -23.19 -40.94
CA THR A 298 19.32 -24.53 -40.67
C THR A 298 20.76 -24.44 -40.17
N ILE A 299 21.07 -24.99 -38.98
CA ILE A 299 22.35 -25.67 -38.71
C ILE A 299 22.08 -26.90 -37.83
N ASN A 300 22.49 -28.05 -38.36
CA ASN A 300 22.45 -29.40 -37.79
C ASN A 300 23.34 -29.54 -36.55
N THR A 301 22.97 -30.39 -35.57
CA THR A 301 23.84 -31.50 -35.11
C THR A 301 23.07 -32.58 -34.33
N GLU A 302 23.09 -33.81 -34.88
CA GLU A 302 23.07 -35.19 -34.33
C GLU A 302 22.61 -35.44 -32.86
N CYS A 303 21.55 -36.24 -32.63
CA CYS A 303 21.43 -37.72 -32.61
C CYS A 303 21.76 -38.34 -31.24
N HIS A 304 20.77 -38.97 -30.60
CA HIS A 304 20.85 -40.36 -30.12
C HIS A 304 19.46 -40.86 -29.72
N THR A 305 19.03 -41.90 -30.41
CA THR A 305 17.80 -42.66 -30.21
C THR A 305 17.97 -43.70 -29.09
N SER A 306 16.93 -43.90 -28.29
CA SER A 306 16.71 -45.11 -27.51
C SER A 306 15.20 -45.35 -27.42
N GLU A 307 14.73 -46.35 -28.16
CA GLU A 307 13.34 -46.78 -28.25
C GLU A 307 12.91 -47.58 -27.01
N ALA A 308 11.68 -47.34 -26.54
CA ALA A 308 10.92 -48.28 -25.73
C ALA A 308 9.41 -48.10 -26.01
N GLU A 309 8.75 -49.18 -26.40
CA GLU A 309 7.36 -49.27 -26.88
C GLU A 309 6.30 -49.09 -25.76
N PRO A 310 5.08 -48.61 -26.08
CA PRO A 310 3.98 -48.51 -25.12
C PRO A 310 3.06 -49.75 -25.13
N VAL A 311 2.69 -50.22 -23.94
CA VAL A 311 1.73 -51.30 -23.70
C VAL A 311 0.32 -50.73 -23.49
N ILE A 312 -0.65 -51.30 -24.23
CA ILE A 312 -2.09 -50.99 -24.17
C ILE A 312 -2.77 -51.91 -23.14
N HIS A 313 -3.64 -51.35 -22.29
CA HIS A 313 -4.65 -52.12 -21.57
C HIS A 313 -6.06 -51.50 -21.72
N PRO A 314 -7.14 -52.32 -21.72
CA PRO A 314 -8.42 -51.94 -22.31
C PRO A 314 -9.40 -51.32 -21.31
N GLU A 315 -10.27 -50.48 -21.88
CA GLU A 315 -11.35 -49.72 -21.28
C GLU A 315 -12.62 -50.59 -21.08
N MET A 316 -13.28 -50.49 -19.92
CA MET A 316 -14.57 -51.15 -19.63
C MET A 316 -15.61 -50.12 -19.20
N SER A 317 -16.83 -50.29 -19.71
CA SER A 317 -17.92 -49.31 -19.70
C SER A 317 -19.13 -49.75 -18.85
N LEU A 318 -19.81 -48.72 -18.28
CA LEU A 318 -21.26 -48.57 -17.96
C LEU A 318 -21.87 -49.31 -16.73
N PRO A 319 -22.99 -48.83 -16.12
CA PRO A 319 -24.03 -47.95 -16.70
C PRO A 319 -24.57 -46.77 -15.85
N ALA A 320 -25.35 -45.93 -16.53
CA ALA A 320 -26.13 -44.79 -16.03
C ALA A 320 -27.49 -45.21 -15.46
N ILE A 321 -28.01 -44.43 -14.51
CA ILE A 321 -29.39 -44.51 -14.01
C ILE A 321 -30.11 -43.20 -14.39
N GLU A 322 -31.11 -43.34 -15.25
CA GLU A 322 -32.17 -42.36 -15.50
C GLU A 322 -33.30 -42.58 -14.49
N GLU A 323 -33.86 -41.50 -13.94
CA GLU A 323 -35.25 -41.51 -13.45
C GLU A 323 -35.92 -40.13 -13.66
N THR A 324 -36.60 -40.04 -14.81
CA THR A 324 -37.99 -39.61 -15.04
C THR A 324 -38.53 -38.34 -14.34
N ILE A 325 -38.80 -37.33 -15.18
CA ILE A 325 -39.62 -36.14 -14.93
C ILE A 325 -41.08 -36.44 -15.30
N LEU A 326 -42.05 -35.90 -14.52
CA LEU A 326 -43.41 -35.61 -14.98
C LEU A 326 -43.91 -34.24 -14.44
N PRO A 327 -44.86 -33.57 -15.10
CA PRO A 327 -44.84 -32.11 -15.28
C PRO A 327 -46.03 -31.38 -14.62
N ALA A 328 -45.91 -30.06 -14.43
CA ALA A 328 -47.09 -29.18 -14.45
C ALA A 328 -46.72 -27.70 -14.69
N ASP A 329 -47.40 -27.16 -15.69
CA ASP A 329 -47.88 -25.79 -15.88
C ASP A 329 -46.93 -24.62 -16.16
N THR A 330 -47.03 -24.22 -17.43
CA THR A 330 -46.87 -22.88 -17.98
C THR A 330 -47.41 -21.79 -17.05
N MET A 331 -46.51 -20.93 -16.58
CA MET A 331 -46.80 -19.52 -16.37
C MET A 331 -45.73 -18.71 -17.09
N GLU A 332 -46.17 -17.96 -18.09
CA GLU A 332 -45.44 -16.84 -18.67
C GLU A 332 -44.89 -15.98 -17.53
N THR A 333 -43.59 -16.08 -17.32
CA THR A 333 -42.85 -15.12 -16.51
C THR A 333 -41.80 -14.54 -17.43
N GLU A 334 -41.99 -13.26 -17.74
CA GLU A 334 -41.02 -12.42 -18.42
C GLU A 334 -39.63 -12.77 -17.92
N THR A 335 -38.77 -13.21 -18.84
CA THR A 335 -37.36 -13.43 -18.56
C THR A 335 -36.73 -12.06 -18.32
N VAL A 336 -36.80 -11.59 -17.08
CA VAL A 336 -35.90 -10.57 -16.55
C VAL A 336 -34.50 -11.17 -16.70
N ARG A 337 -33.82 -10.78 -17.78
CA ARG A 337 -32.39 -11.00 -17.91
C ARG A 337 -31.75 -10.34 -16.69
N THR A 338 -31.21 -11.14 -15.79
CA THR A 338 -30.37 -10.66 -14.70
C THR A 338 -29.12 -10.05 -15.34
N GLU A 339 -29.16 -8.75 -15.60
CA GLU A 339 -27.96 -7.93 -15.73
C GLU A 339 -27.17 -8.11 -14.43
N THR A 340 -26.15 -8.96 -14.46
CA THR A 340 -25.09 -8.91 -13.44
C THR A 340 -24.59 -7.47 -13.43
N ASP A 341 -24.68 -6.80 -12.28
CA ASP A 341 -24.28 -5.39 -12.16
C ASP A 341 -22.80 -5.26 -12.59
N ILE A 342 -22.57 -4.61 -13.72
CA ILE A 342 -21.23 -4.39 -14.26
C ILE A 342 -20.31 -3.73 -13.23
N HIS A 343 -20.87 -2.94 -12.32
CA HIS A 343 -20.13 -2.31 -11.23
C HIS A 343 -19.64 -3.34 -10.20
N GLU A 344 -20.40 -4.39 -9.91
CA GLU A 344 -19.99 -5.45 -8.98
C GLU A 344 -18.85 -6.28 -9.59
N GLU A 345 -18.96 -6.64 -10.87
CA GLU A 345 -17.90 -7.34 -11.58
C GLU A 345 -16.62 -6.50 -11.68
N VAL A 346 -16.74 -5.20 -12.00
CA VAL A 346 -15.60 -4.28 -12.01
C VAL A 346 -15.01 -4.14 -10.60
N ALA A 347 -15.83 -4.08 -9.54
CA ALA A 347 -15.35 -4.04 -8.17
C ALA A 347 -14.60 -5.32 -7.77
N VAL A 348 -15.00 -6.49 -8.28
CA VAL A 348 -14.25 -7.74 -8.10
C VAL A 348 -12.89 -7.67 -8.80
N LEU A 349 -12.85 -7.25 -10.06
CA LEU A 349 -11.59 -7.08 -10.80
C LEU A 349 -10.67 -6.06 -10.12
N TYR A 350 -11.24 -4.96 -9.63
CA TYR A 350 -10.53 -3.91 -8.91
C TYR A 350 -9.92 -4.43 -7.61
N ARG A 351 -10.68 -5.17 -6.79
CA ARG A 351 -10.17 -5.83 -5.58
C ARG A 351 -9.09 -6.87 -5.87
N GLN A 352 -9.17 -7.55 -7.01
CA GLN A 352 -8.14 -8.47 -7.51
C GLN A 352 -6.93 -7.74 -8.13
N GLY A 353 -6.97 -6.40 -8.24
CA GLY A 353 -6.00 -5.55 -8.94
C GLY A 353 -5.79 -5.89 -10.41
N ARG A 354 -6.80 -6.49 -11.05
CA ARG A 354 -6.86 -6.75 -12.49
C ARG A 354 -7.36 -5.50 -13.20
N TYR A 355 -6.61 -4.40 -13.04
CA TYR A 355 -7.00 -3.08 -13.56
C TYR A 355 -7.13 -3.03 -15.10
N PRO A 356 -6.25 -3.67 -15.89
CA PRO A 356 -6.42 -3.69 -17.35
C PRO A 356 -7.75 -4.32 -17.76
N GLU A 357 -8.15 -5.42 -17.12
CA GLU A 357 -9.41 -6.10 -17.43
C GLU A 357 -10.63 -5.30 -16.96
N ALA A 358 -10.49 -4.57 -15.83
CA ALA A 358 -11.49 -3.61 -15.40
C ALA A 358 -11.67 -2.48 -16.43
N VAL A 359 -10.57 -1.96 -16.97
CA VAL A 359 -10.57 -0.93 -18.03
C VAL A 359 -11.22 -1.45 -19.31
N ASP A 360 -10.89 -2.67 -19.76
CA ASP A 360 -11.52 -3.28 -20.94
C ASP A 360 -13.04 -3.39 -20.77
N LYS A 361 -13.48 -3.86 -19.59
CA LYS A 361 -14.91 -4.01 -19.28
C LYS A 361 -15.64 -2.67 -19.22
N LEU A 362 -15.03 -1.68 -18.57
CA LEU A 362 -15.57 -0.31 -18.50
C LEU A 362 -15.60 0.37 -19.86
N THR A 363 -14.66 0.05 -20.76
CA THR A 363 -14.64 0.55 -22.14
C THR A 363 -15.87 0.05 -22.91
N GLY A 364 -16.21 -1.24 -22.76
CA GLY A 364 -17.46 -1.79 -23.30
C GLY A 364 -18.69 -1.05 -22.75
N ARG A 365 -18.77 -0.86 -21.43
CA ARG A 365 -19.89 -0.13 -20.79
C ARG A 365 -20.05 1.29 -21.31
N LEU A 366 -18.95 2.03 -21.43
CA LEU A 366 -18.96 3.42 -21.87
C LEU A 366 -19.19 3.55 -23.38
N THR A 367 -19.02 2.47 -24.14
CA THR A 367 -19.46 2.40 -25.54
C THR A 367 -20.98 2.28 -25.62
N GLU A 368 -21.59 1.47 -24.75
CA GLU A 368 -23.05 1.28 -24.68
C GLU A 368 -23.77 2.47 -24.03
N LEU A 369 -23.23 2.99 -22.92
CA LEU A 369 -23.74 4.12 -22.15
C LEU A 369 -22.65 5.20 -21.97
N PRO A 370 -22.46 6.08 -22.97
CA PRO A 370 -21.42 7.12 -22.94
C PRO A 370 -21.59 8.18 -21.84
N GLN A 371 -22.71 8.16 -21.11
CA GLN A 371 -23.05 9.14 -20.08
C GLN A 371 -22.99 8.56 -18.66
N ASP A 372 -22.57 7.30 -18.50
CA ASP A 372 -22.46 6.62 -17.20
C ASP A 372 -21.32 7.21 -16.35
N ALA A 373 -21.63 8.21 -15.53
CA ALA A 373 -20.65 8.93 -14.72
C ALA A 373 -19.93 8.03 -13.70
N ARG A 374 -20.62 7.00 -13.17
CA ARG A 374 -20.02 6.03 -12.24
C ARG A 374 -19.01 5.13 -12.95
N ALA A 375 -19.31 4.70 -14.17
CA ALA A 375 -18.33 3.96 -14.98
C ALA A 375 -17.10 4.83 -15.34
N MET A 376 -17.29 6.13 -15.60
CA MET A 376 -16.17 7.06 -15.81
C MET A 376 -15.29 7.23 -14.58
N GLU A 377 -15.89 7.31 -13.40
CA GLU A 377 -15.16 7.38 -12.13
C GLU A 377 -14.31 6.13 -11.89
N LEU A 378 -14.91 4.94 -12.03
CA LEU A 378 -14.21 3.65 -11.90
C LEU A 378 -13.08 3.52 -12.94
N MET A 379 -13.29 4.04 -14.15
CA MET A 379 -12.27 4.08 -15.21
C MET A 379 -11.09 4.95 -14.78
N ALA A 380 -11.36 6.16 -14.28
CA ALA A 380 -10.31 7.05 -13.79
C ALA A 380 -9.50 6.41 -12.66
N ARG A 381 -10.16 5.79 -11.67
CA ARG A 381 -9.49 5.09 -10.57
C ARG A 381 -8.63 3.91 -11.06
N ALA A 382 -9.15 3.09 -11.98
CA ALA A 382 -8.43 1.94 -12.53
C ALA A 382 -7.19 2.35 -13.35
N LEU A 383 -7.29 3.44 -14.13
CA LEU A 383 -6.18 3.99 -14.90
C LEU A 383 -5.12 4.62 -13.99
N ALA A 384 -5.54 5.37 -12.97
CA ALA A 384 -4.60 5.98 -12.03
C ALA A 384 -3.87 4.93 -11.17
N ASN A 385 -4.51 3.79 -10.84
CA ASN A 385 -3.82 2.67 -10.23
C ASN A 385 -2.75 2.02 -11.12
N GLN A 386 -2.90 2.12 -12.43
CA GLN A 386 -1.89 1.68 -13.42
C GLN A 386 -0.81 2.74 -13.68
N GLY A 387 -0.88 3.91 -13.04
CA GLY A 387 0.03 5.03 -13.30
C GLY A 387 -0.31 5.82 -14.58
N GLN A 388 -1.42 5.51 -15.26
CA GLN A 388 -1.87 6.23 -16.46
C GLN A 388 -2.62 7.53 -16.08
N LEU A 389 -1.92 8.43 -15.37
CA LEU A 389 -2.53 9.58 -14.72
C LEU A 389 -3.15 10.59 -15.71
N ALA A 390 -2.54 10.79 -16.88
CA ALA A 390 -3.07 11.71 -17.89
C ALA A 390 -4.42 11.25 -18.46
N GLU A 391 -4.57 9.95 -18.74
CA GLU A 391 -5.86 9.37 -19.15
C GLU A 391 -6.88 9.43 -18.00
N ALA A 392 -6.43 9.16 -16.77
CA ALA A 392 -7.30 9.22 -15.59
C ALA A 392 -7.89 10.63 -15.38
N ILE A 393 -7.09 11.70 -15.53
CA ILE A 393 -7.57 13.09 -15.49
C ILE A 393 -8.66 13.33 -16.54
N ARG A 394 -8.42 12.90 -17.79
CA ARG A 394 -9.38 13.04 -18.89
C ARG A 394 -10.71 12.33 -18.60
N TRP A 395 -10.68 11.19 -17.91
CA TRP A 395 -11.90 10.52 -17.48
C TRP A 395 -12.61 11.22 -16.32
N CYS A 396 -11.88 11.78 -15.36
CA CYS A 396 -12.46 12.65 -14.34
C CYS A 396 -13.14 13.89 -14.94
N GLU A 397 -12.50 14.54 -15.91
CA GLU A 397 -13.08 15.69 -16.61
C GLU A 397 -14.37 15.33 -17.37
N LYS A 398 -14.42 14.15 -18.01
CA LYS A 398 -15.65 13.63 -18.62
C LYS A 398 -16.74 13.37 -17.58
N ALA A 399 -16.41 12.77 -16.44
CA ALA A 399 -17.36 12.51 -15.35
C ALA A 399 -17.96 13.82 -14.81
N ILE A 400 -17.11 14.83 -14.58
CA ILE A 400 -17.51 16.19 -14.18
C ILE A 400 -18.38 16.84 -15.26
N GLY A 401 -18.05 16.65 -16.54
CA GLY A 401 -18.84 17.15 -17.67
C GLY A 401 -20.29 16.66 -17.65
N ASN A 402 -20.50 15.40 -17.29
CA ASN A 402 -21.82 14.76 -17.20
C ASN A 402 -22.56 15.10 -15.90
N ASN A 403 -21.85 15.16 -14.76
CA ASN A 403 -22.44 15.53 -13.48
C ASN A 403 -21.56 16.56 -12.75
N LYS A 404 -21.86 17.84 -12.99
CA LYS A 404 -21.06 18.97 -12.49
C LYS A 404 -21.21 19.24 -10.99
N LEU A 405 -22.22 18.65 -10.34
CA LEU A 405 -22.58 18.92 -8.95
C LEU A 405 -22.04 17.87 -7.97
N ASP A 406 -21.40 16.82 -8.49
CA ASP A 406 -20.82 15.78 -7.66
C ASP A 406 -19.45 16.22 -7.12
N SER A 407 -19.34 16.41 -5.81
CA SER A 407 -18.10 16.82 -5.14
C SER A 407 -17.02 15.74 -5.21
N ALA A 408 -17.40 14.45 -5.26
CA ALA A 408 -16.48 13.32 -5.28
C ALA A 408 -15.59 13.34 -6.53
N PHE A 409 -16.14 13.73 -7.69
CA PHE A 409 -15.35 13.82 -8.92
C PHE A 409 -14.27 14.90 -8.88
N TYR A 410 -14.56 16.05 -8.25
CA TYR A 410 -13.55 17.09 -8.07
C TYR A 410 -12.48 16.67 -7.05
N TYR A 411 -12.86 15.94 -6.00
CA TYR A 411 -11.91 15.39 -5.05
C TYR A 411 -11.00 14.32 -5.69
N LEU A 412 -11.56 13.42 -6.49
CA LEU A 412 -10.79 12.43 -7.25
C LEU A 412 -9.84 13.10 -8.25
N LEU A 413 -10.33 14.08 -9.02
CA LEU A 413 -9.51 14.88 -9.94
C LEU A 413 -8.34 15.54 -9.19
N ALA A 414 -8.62 16.18 -8.05
CA ALA A 414 -7.58 16.82 -7.25
C ALA A 414 -6.54 15.82 -6.73
N THR A 415 -6.98 14.63 -6.32
CA THR A 415 -6.09 13.57 -5.86
C THR A 415 -5.14 13.16 -6.99
N ILE A 416 -5.67 12.91 -8.19
CA ILE A 416 -4.85 12.55 -9.36
C ILE A 416 -3.92 13.70 -9.77
N GLN A 417 -4.39 14.95 -9.74
CA GLN A 417 -3.57 16.13 -10.02
C GLN A 417 -2.44 16.30 -9.00
N GLN A 418 -2.68 16.03 -7.72
CA GLN A 418 -1.65 16.00 -6.70
C GLN A 418 -0.60 14.94 -7.02
N GLU A 419 -1.01 13.74 -7.46
CA GLU A 419 -0.07 12.70 -7.88
C GLU A 419 0.72 13.08 -9.13
N CYS A 420 0.18 13.91 -10.01
CA CYS A 420 0.90 14.50 -11.14
C CYS A 420 1.83 15.66 -10.74
N GLY A 421 1.80 16.14 -9.49
CA GLY A 421 2.54 17.33 -9.04
C GLY A 421 1.89 18.65 -9.49
N GLN A 422 0.68 18.60 -10.02
CA GLN A 422 -0.13 19.75 -10.45
C GLN A 422 -0.85 20.36 -9.22
N PHE A 423 -0.05 20.92 -8.30
CA PHE A 423 -0.56 21.33 -6.99
C PHE A 423 -1.54 22.51 -7.05
N ASP A 424 -1.38 23.45 -7.99
CA ASP A 424 -2.27 24.60 -8.10
C ASP A 424 -3.63 24.21 -8.70
N GLU A 425 -3.63 23.29 -9.66
CA GLU A 425 -4.83 22.67 -10.22
C GLU A 425 -5.54 21.83 -9.15
N ALA A 426 -4.80 21.02 -8.38
CA ALA A 426 -5.34 20.23 -7.28
C ALA A 426 -6.02 21.12 -6.23
N VAL A 427 -5.39 22.24 -5.83
CA VAL A 427 -6.00 23.22 -4.92
C VAL A 427 -7.29 23.80 -5.52
N THR A 428 -7.32 24.06 -6.82
CA THR A 428 -8.51 24.59 -7.51
C THR A 428 -9.64 23.58 -7.51
N ALA A 429 -9.36 22.32 -7.82
CA ALA A 429 -10.31 21.23 -7.79
C ALA A 429 -10.84 20.95 -6.37
N LEU A 430 -9.97 20.96 -5.34
CA LEU A 430 -10.39 20.83 -3.93
C LEU A 430 -11.28 21.97 -3.46
N LYS A 431 -10.95 23.21 -3.82
CA LYS A 431 -11.82 24.37 -3.53
C LYS A 431 -13.17 24.22 -4.20
N ARG A 432 -13.23 23.65 -5.40
CA ARG A 432 -14.48 23.36 -6.09
C ARG A 432 -15.28 22.25 -5.41
N ALA A 433 -14.62 21.19 -4.96
CA ALA A 433 -15.23 20.14 -4.16
C ALA A 433 -15.86 20.72 -2.88
N LEU A 434 -15.12 21.56 -2.14
CA LEU A 434 -15.61 22.22 -0.92
C LEU A 434 -16.68 23.29 -1.16
N TYR A 435 -16.73 23.88 -2.36
CA TYR A 435 -17.83 24.78 -2.73
C TYR A 435 -19.15 24.01 -2.90
N LEU A 436 -19.08 22.79 -3.42
CA LEU A 436 -20.24 21.91 -3.62
C LEU A 436 -20.64 21.20 -2.33
N ASP A 437 -19.65 20.73 -1.57
CA ASP A 437 -19.81 20.05 -0.29
C ASP A 437 -18.81 20.60 0.74
N PRO A 438 -19.22 21.59 1.55
CA PRO A 438 -18.38 22.15 2.60
C PRO A 438 -17.99 21.16 3.71
N GLU A 439 -18.70 20.04 3.82
CA GLU A 439 -18.52 19.02 4.86
C GLU A 439 -17.62 17.86 4.41
N LEU A 440 -17.10 17.90 3.18
CA LEU A 440 -16.19 16.90 2.66
C LEU A 440 -14.85 16.90 3.43
N VAL A 441 -14.78 16.04 4.45
CA VAL A 441 -13.67 15.92 5.41
C VAL A 441 -12.31 15.79 4.72
N LEU A 442 -12.23 14.91 3.72
CA LEU A 442 -10.98 14.63 3.01
C LEU A 442 -10.50 15.80 2.17
N ALA A 443 -11.39 16.64 1.65
CA ALA A 443 -10.98 17.81 0.87
C ALA A 443 -10.32 18.88 1.75
N HIS A 444 -10.82 19.10 2.98
CA HIS A 444 -10.10 19.94 3.97
C HIS A 444 -8.75 19.33 4.32
N PHE A 445 -8.69 18.01 4.57
CA PHE A 445 -7.44 17.35 4.92
C PHE A 445 -6.38 17.47 3.80
N ALA A 446 -6.79 17.23 2.55
CA ALA A 446 -5.92 17.37 1.38
C ALA A 446 -5.41 18.81 1.21
N LEU A 447 -6.26 19.82 1.35
CA LEU A 447 -5.84 21.23 1.34
C LEU A 447 -4.86 21.57 2.47
N GLY A 448 -5.07 20.99 3.67
CA GLY A 448 -4.15 21.15 4.79
C GLY A 448 -2.76 20.60 4.47
N ASN A 449 -2.69 19.42 3.86
CA ASN A 449 -1.44 18.81 3.43
C ASN A 449 -0.75 19.59 2.30
N LEU A 450 -1.48 20.04 1.29
CA LEU A 450 -0.93 20.86 0.20
C LEU A 450 -0.41 22.21 0.72
N ALA A 451 -1.15 22.88 1.59
CA ALA A 451 -0.71 24.12 2.23
C ALA A 451 0.58 23.89 3.05
N ARG A 452 0.69 22.76 3.76
CA ARG A 452 1.90 22.38 4.50
C ARG A 452 3.08 22.15 3.57
N LEU A 453 2.89 21.44 2.46
CA LEU A 453 3.92 21.20 1.45
C LEU A 453 4.47 22.53 0.89
N GLN A 454 3.58 23.48 0.64
CA GLN A 454 3.91 24.82 0.15
C GLN A 454 4.44 25.77 1.25
N GLY A 455 4.60 25.31 2.50
CA GLY A 455 5.07 26.14 3.62
C GLY A 455 4.03 27.13 4.17
N LYS A 456 2.79 27.10 3.68
CA LYS A 456 1.65 27.94 4.09
C LYS A 456 1.06 27.45 5.41
N SER A 457 1.83 27.67 6.45
CA SER A 457 1.63 27.17 7.80
C SER A 457 0.29 27.54 8.45
N GLY A 458 -0.20 28.77 8.21
CA GLY A 458 -1.48 29.23 8.75
C GLY A 458 -2.67 28.56 8.05
N ASP A 459 -2.62 28.45 6.73
CA ASP A 459 -3.65 27.79 5.94
C ASP A 459 -3.75 26.30 6.28
N ALA A 460 -2.61 25.62 6.43
CA ALA A 460 -2.57 24.23 6.85
C ALA A 460 -3.29 24.01 8.20
N CYS A 461 -2.97 24.82 9.21
CA CYS A 461 -3.62 24.74 10.51
C CYS A 461 -5.12 24.99 10.45
N ARG A 462 -5.56 25.97 9.65
CA ARG A 462 -7.00 26.25 9.47
C ARG A 462 -7.73 25.06 8.86
N HIS A 463 -7.18 24.46 7.81
CA HIS A 463 -7.78 23.30 7.17
C HIS A 463 -7.81 22.07 8.10
N PHE A 464 -6.72 21.81 8.83
CA PHE A 464 -6.68 20.74 9.82
C PHE A 464 -7.68 20.96 10.98
N ALA A 465 -7.84 22.19 11.45
CA ALA A 465 -8.85 22.52 12.46
C ALA A 465 -10.28 22.28 11.93
N ASN A 466 -10.57 22.66 10.67
CA ASN A 466 -11.85 22.35 10.04
C ASN A 466 -12.08 20.84 9.93
N THR A 467 -11.05 20.08 9.53
CA THR A 467 -11.14 18.61 9.47
C THR A 467 -11.47 18.03 10.84
N LEU A 468 -10.77 18.44 11.91
CA LEU A 468 -11.06 17.97 13.28
C LEU A 468 -12.49 18.32 13.72
N ALA A 469 -12.96 19.53 13.43
CA ALA A 469 -14.32 19.94 13.78
C ALA A 469 -15.40 19.14 13.02
N LEU A 470 -15.16 18.79 11.75
CA LEU A 470 -16.07 17.91 10.99
C LEU A 470 -16.04 16.48 11.54
N LEU A 471 -14.86 15.98 11.93
CA LEU A 471 -14.71 14.65 12.52
C LEU A 471 -15.44 14.48 13.86
N ASP A 472 -15.78 15.56 14.57
CA ASP A 472 -16.57 15.47 15.81
C ASP A 472 -18.01 14.98 15.58
N ARG A 473 -18.47 14.96 14.32
CA ARG A 473 -19.79 14.43 13.92
C ARG A 473 -19.78 12.93 13.64
N TYR A 474 -18.59 12.33 13.55
CA TYR A 474 -18.41 10.91 13.26
C TYR A 474 -18.10 10.14 14.53
N GLN A 475 -18.61 8.92 14.64
CA GLN A 475 -18.13 7.97 15.63
C GLN A 475 -16.70 7.53 15.27
N PRO A 476 -15.87 7.15 16.26
CA PRO A 476 -14.49 6.75 16.00
C PRO A 476 -14.30 5.67 14.91
N GLY A 477 -15.26 4.74 14.81
CA GLY A 477 -15.23 3.64 13.85
C GLY A 477 -15.88 3.92 12.49
N ASP A 478 -16.44 5.12 12.27
CA ASP A 478 -17.10 5.43 11.01
C ASP A 478 -16.08 5.55 9.88
N ILE A 479 -16.40 4.95 8.74
CA ILE A 479 -15.59 5.09 7.51
C ILE A 479 -15.94 6.43 6.86
N LEU A 480 -14.91 7.22 6.55
CA LEU A 480 -15.07 8.50 5.89
C LEU A 480 -15.46 8.30 4.42
N PRO A 481 -16.44 9.06 3.89
CA PRO A 481 -16.73 9.08 2.46
C PRO A 481 -15.49 9.40 1.63
N GLU A 482 -15.41 8.87 0.42
CA GLU A 482 -14.28 9.05 -0.51
C GLU A 482 -12.91 8.62 0.00
N SER A 483 -12.82 7.88 1.12
CA SER A 483 -11.54 7.53 1.76
C SER A 483 -11.02 6.14 1.44
N GLU A 484 -11.79 5.36 0.67
CA GLU A 484 -11.57 3.92 0.42
C GLU A 484 -11.30 3.12 1.71
N GLY A 485 -11.97 3.47 2.82
CA GLY A 485 -11.95 2.70 4.07
C GLY A 485 -11.27 3.36 5.27
N MET A 486 -10.83 4.62 5.18
CA MET A 486 -10.25 5.34 6.31
C MET A 486 -11.30 5.65 7.38
N MET A 487 -11.01 5.33 8.64
CA MET A 487 -11.88 5.68 9.76
C MET A 487 -11.68 7.13 10.23
N ALA A 488 -12.74 7.72 10.78
CA ALA A 488 -12.74 9.07 11.34
C ALA A 488 -11.69 9.26 12.45
N GLN A 489 -11.60 8.31 13.40
CA GLN A 489 -10.60 8.36 14.48
C GLN A 489 -9.17 8.38 13.95
N ARG A 490 -8.91 7.63 12.87
CA ARG A 490 -7.58 7.55 12.30
C ARG A 490 -7.13 8.87 11.71
N LEU A 491 -8.02 9.55 10.99
CA LEU A 491 -7.73 10.86 10.44
C LEU A 491 -7.46 11.89 11.54
N ARG A 492 -8.21 11.81 12.64
CA ARG A 492 -8.00 12.66 13.83
C ARG A 492 -6.58 12.50 14.38
N GLU A 493 -6.15 11.27 14.62
CA GLU A 493 -4.81 10.97 15.14
C GLU A 493 -3.68 11.45 14.23
N ILE A 494 -3.85 11.30 12.91
CA ILE A 494 -2.88 11.81 11.92
C ILE A 494 -2.74 13.33 12.08
N ILE A 495 -3.85 14.05 12.19
CA ILE A 495 -3.84 15.51 12.31
C ILE A 495 -3.29 15.97 13.67
N GLU A 496 -3.63 15.27 14.75
CA GLU A 496 -3.11 15.57 16.09
C GLU A 496 -1.60 15.35 16.17
N ALA A 497 -1.08 14.27 15.58
CA ALA A 497 0.36 14.06 15.46
C ALA A 497 1.04 15.19 14.68
N VAL A 498 0.40 15.69 13.63
CA VAL A 498 0.90 16.82 12.83
C VAL A 498 0.92 18.13 13.62
N ASN A 499 -0.07 18.38 14.48
CA ASN A 499 -0.15 19.61 15.28
C ASN A 499 0.72 19.58 16.56
N LEU A 500 0.95 18.41 17.16
CA LEU A 500 1.81 18.27 18.35
C LEU A 500 3.28 18.61 18.07
N GLY A 501 3.74 18.46 16.83
CA GLY A 501 5.08 18.90 16.39
C GLY A 501 5.32 20.41 16.44
N ARG A 502 4.30 21.24 16.74
CA ARG A 502 4.41 22.70 16.85
C ARG A 502 4.38 23.27 18.26
N VAL A 503 3.75 22.59 19.21
CA VAL A 503 3.65 23.10 20.60
C VAL A 503 5.01 23.01 21.32
N ALA A 504 5.94 22.23 20.77
CA ALA A 504 7.31 22.05 21.27
C ALA A 504 8.39 22.83 20.49
N ALA A 505 8.02 23.77 19.59
CA ALA A 505 8.94 24.55 18.77
C ALA A 505 9.09 26.00 19.28
#